data_AF-A0A352KNL2-F1
#
_entry.id   AF-A0A352KNL2-F1
#
_cell.length_a   1.000
_cell.length_b   1.000
_cell.length_c   1.000
_cell.angle_alpha   90.00
_cell.angle_beta   90.00
_cell.angle_gamma   90.00
#
_symmetry.space_group_name_H-M   'P 1'
#
loop_
_entity.id
_entity.type
_entity.pdbx_description
1 polymer ?
#
loop_
_entity_poly.entity_id
_entity_poly.type
_entity_poly.pdbx_seq_one_letter_code
_entity_poly.pdbx_strand_id
1 'polypeptide(L)'
;KSWNLPLEVIEGIELHHNPMSDSHTAAPTIVHCADIICRGLEIGDGGDDRIPTFCAEALRRHKITMTIINESLAEALDLVGDQNLMAAAS
;
A
#
# COMPACT_ATOMS: atom_id res chain seq x y z
N LYS A 1 -3.83 19.40 -9.61
CA LYS A 1 -5.24 19.42 -9.11
C LYS A 1 -6.24 19.69 -10.25
N SER A 2 -6.15 18.97 -11.37
CA SER A 2 -6.94 19.22 -12.59
C SER A 2 -8.08 18.20 -12.80
N TRP A 3 -8.02 17.04 -12.15
CA TRP A 3 -8.98 15.95 -12.35
C TRP A 3 -10.13 15.94 -11.33
N ASN A 4 -10.22 16.96 -10.47
CA ASN A 4 -11.24 17.06 -9.41
C ASN A 4 -11.33 15.79 -8.53
N LEU A 5 -10.18 15.24 -8.15
CA LEU A 5 -10.13 14.05 -7.31
C LEU A 5 -10.64 14.33 -5.89
N PRO A 6 -11.28 13.36 -5.23
CA PRO A 6 -11.63 13.46 -3.81
C PRO A 6 -10.40 13.77 -2.95
N LEU A 7 -10.60 14.54 -1.88
CA LEU A 7 -9.52 14.94 -0.96
C LEU A 7 -8.76 13.72 -0.41
N GLU A 8 -9.46 12.65 -0.08
CA GLU A 8 -8.87 11.40 0.40
C GLU A 8 -7.84 10.81 -0.57
N VAL A 9 -8.13 10.82 -1.88
CA VAL A 9 -7.20 10.33 -2.91
C VAL A 9 -5.98 11.25 -3.01
N ILE A 10 -6.21 12.56 -2.94
CA ILE A 10 -5.13 13.55 -2.98
C ILE A 10 -4.21 13.37 -1.76
N GLU A 11 -4.77 13.29 -0.55
CA GLU A 11 -4.01 13.08 0.68
C GLU A 11 -3.26 11.74 0.66
N GLY A 12 -3.92 10.66 0.23
CA GLY A 12 -3.28 9.35 0.10
C GLY A 12 -2.03 9.38 -0.79
N ILE A 13 -2.08 10.08 -1.93
CA ILE A 13 -0.93 10.20 -2.83
C ILE A 13 0.11 11.17 -2.28
N GLU A 14 -0.30 12.34 -1.80
CA GLU A 14 0.64 13.40 -1.40
C GLU A 14 1.38 13.07 -0.09
N LEU A 15 0.75 12.31 0.80
CA LEU A 15 1.22 12.14 2.17
C LEU A 15 1.67 10.71 2.52
N HIS A 16 1.57 9.71 1.63
CA HIS A 16 1.88 8.31 1.99
C HIS A 16 3.32 8.09 2.47
N HIS A 17 4.32 8.84 1.99
CA HIS A 17 5.69 8.76 2.52
C HIS A 17 5.83 9.31 3.96
N ASN A 18 4.81 10.00 4.47
CA ASN A 18 4.71 10.45 5.86
C ASN A 18 3.36 9.98 6.47
N PRO A 19 3.24 8.69 6.83
CA PRO A 19 1.99 8.11 7.34
C PRO A 19 1.56 8.69 8.70
N MET A 20 2.42 9.47 9.36
CA MET A 20 2.10 10.20 10.59
C MET A 20 1.61 11.62 10.38
N SER A 21 1.48 12.06 9.12
CA SER A 21 0.93 13.36 8.75
C SER A 21 -0.46 13.61 9.36
N ASP A 22 -0.84 14.88 9.46
CA ASP A 22 -2.14 15.33 9.98
C ASP A 22 -3.27 15.18 8.93
N SER A 23 -3.24 14.08 8.18
CA SER A 23 -4.28 13.73 7.20
C SER A 23 -5.64 13.55 7.87
N HIS A 24 -6.70 13.93 7.16
CA HIS A 24 -8.08 13.77 7.65
C HIS A 24 -8.58 12.33 7.50
N THR A 25 -7.84 11.51 6.76
CA THR A 25 -8.22 10.15 6.38
C THR A 25 -7.11 9.16 6.72
N ALA A 26 -7.45 7.87 6.76
CA ALA A 26 -6.48 6.78 6.88
C ALA A 26 -5.73 6.50 5.57
N ALA A 27 -6.10 7.16 4.47
CA ALA A 27 -5.59 6.86 3.13
C ALA A 27 -4.06 6.90 3.03
N PRO A 28 -3.33 7.89 3.60
CA PRO A 28 -1.87 7.87 3.55
C PRO A 28 -1.27 6.64 4.22
N THR A 29 -1.82 6.22 5.36
CA THR A 29 -1.36 5.02 6.07
C THR A 29 -1.66 3.75 5.26
N ILE A 30 -2.84 3.66 4.65
CA ILE A 30 -3.23 2.51 3.81
C ILE A 30 -2.32 2.41 2.58
N VAL A 31 -2.14 3.52 1.86
CA VAL A 31 -1.28 3.59 0.68
C VAL A 31 0.17 3.28 1.03
N HIS A 32 0.68 3.77 2.17
CA HIS A 32 2.02 3.42 2.67
C HIS A 32 2.17 1.91 2.91
N CYS A 33 1.15 1.27 3.49
CA CYS A 33 1.18 -0.18 3.70
C CYS A 33 1.14 -0.95 2.38
N ALA A 34 0.29 -0.53 1.44
CA ALA A 34 0.19 -1.14 0.12
C ALA A 34 1.50 -1.00 -0.67
N ASP A 35 2.13 0.17 -0.63
CA ASP A 35 3.43 0.42 -1.28
C ASP A 35 4.52 -0.53 -0.76
N ILE A 36 4.62 -0.72 0.57
CA ILE A 36 5.56 -1.67 1.17
C ILE A 36 5.29 -3.10 0.69
N ILE A 37 4.03 -3.53 0.69
CA ILE A 37 3.65 -4.89 0.29
C ILE A 37 3.96 -5.11 -1.19
N CYS A 38 3.54 -4.20 -2.08
CA CYS A 38 3.80 -4.30 -3.51
C CYS A 38 5.29 -4.34 -3.81
N ARG A 39 6.09 -3.45 -3.21
CA ARG A 39 7.55 -3.44 -3.38
C ARG A 39 8.21 -4.72 -2.87
N GLY A 40 7.78 -5.22 -1.70
CA GLY A 40 8.29 -6.47 -1.14
C GLY A 40 7.94 -7.72 -1.96
N LEU A 41 6.87 -7.66 -2.75
CA LEU A 41 6.44 -8.70 -3.68
C LEU A 41 6.90 -8.47 -5.12
N GLU A 42 7.69 -7.43 -5.38
CA GLU A 42 8.14 -7.06 -6.73
C GLU A 42 6.97 -6.79 -7.70
N ILE A 43 5.86 -6.25 -7.20
CA ILE A 43 4.68 -5.88 -7.99
C ILE A 43 4.81 -4.42 -8.45
N GLY A 44 4.95 -4.22 -9.76
CA GLY A 44 5.05 -2.89 -10.37
C GLY A 44 6.44 -2.26 -10.24
N ASP A 45 6.53 -0.94 -10.45
CA ASP A 45 7.77 -0.15 -10.35
C ASP A 45 7.52 1.10 -9.48
N GLY A 46 8.23 1.17 -8.36
CA GLY A 46 8.15 2.27 -7.40
C GLY A 46 9.06 3.47 -7.74
N GLY A 47 9.80 3.42 -8.85
CA GLY A 47 10.74 4.44 -9.29
C GLY A 47 12.09 4.42 -8.58
N ASP A 48 12.32 3.48 -7.67
CA ASP A 48 13.58 3.19 -7.01
C ASP A 48 13.61 1.77 -6.43
N ASP A 49 14.78 1.35 -5.92
CA ASP A 49 15.00 0.02 -5.33
C ASP A 49 14.80 0.01 -3.80
N ARG A 50 14.07 0.97 -3.24
CA ARG A 50 13.90 1.09 -1.77
C ARG A 50 12.59 0.46 -1.33
N ILE A 51 12.64 -0.24 -0.21
CA ILE A 51 11.44 -0.74 0.48
C ILE A 51 11.33 0.02 1.81
N PRO A 52 10.27 0.84 2.00
CA PRO A 52 10.06 1.53 3.27
C PRO A 52 9.69 0.57 4.39
N THR A 53 9.75 1.03 5.63
CA THR A 53 9.31 0.24 6.80
C THR A 53 7.92 0.66 7.25
N PHE A 54 7.17 -0.27 7.85
CA PHE A 54 5.91 0.07 8.49
C PHE A 54 6.09 1.09 9.63
N CYS A 55 5.18 2.05 9.72
CA CYS A 55 5.11 2.96 10.85
C CYS A 55 4.15 2.40 11.91
N ALA A 56 4.70 1.76 12.95
CA ALA A 56 3.88 1.13 13.98
C ALA A 56 2.89 2.08 14.67
N GLU A 57 3.24 3.36 14.79
CA GLU A 57 2.35 4.37 15.38
C GLU A 57 1.19 4.72 14.44
N ALA A 58 1.44 4.88 13.14
CA ALA A 58 0.37 5.10 12.15
C ALA A 58 -0.58 3.89 12.08
N LEU A 59 -0.02 2.67 12.09
CA LEU A 59 -0.80 1.44 12.16
C LEU A 59 -1.71 1.42 13.39
N ARG A 60 -1.18 1.75 14.58
CA ARG A 60 -1.98 1.86 15.82
C ARG A 60 -3.06 2.94 15.73
N ARG A 61 -2.71 4.14 15.25
CA ARG A 61 -3.63 5.27 15.07
C ARG A 61 -4.85 4.89 14.23
N HIS A 62 -4.63 4.13 13.16
CA HIS A 62 -5.67 3.70 12.23
C HIS A 62 -6.20 2.28 12.50
N LYS A 63 -5.80 1.64 13.60
CA LYS A 63 -6.22 0.29 14.01
C LYS A 63 -5.94 -0.78 12.94
N ILE A 64 -4.89 -0.59 12.15
CA ILE A 64 -4.42 -1.58 11.17
C ILE A 64 -3.51 -2.55 11.93
N THR A 65 -3.95 -3.80 12.05
CA THR A 65 -3.21 -4.84 12.76
C THR A 65 -2.37 -5.66 11.80
N MET A 66 -1.35 -6.35 12.34
CA MET A 66 -0.60 -7.32 11.53
C MET A 66 -1.48 -8.47 11.04
N THR A 67 -2.58 -8.79 11.72
CA THR A 67 -3.56 -9.77 11.24
C THR A 67 -4.18 -9.31 9.92
N ILE A 68 -4.68 -8.07 9.86
CA ILE A 68 -5.25 -7.50 8.63
C ILE A 68 -4.21 -7.47 7.51
N ILE A 69 -2.98 -7.04 7.81
CA ILE A 69 -1.88 -7.01 6.83
C ILE A 69 -1.58 -8.41 6.30
N ASN A 70 -1.49 -9.42 7.17
CA ASN A 70 -1.18 -10.78 6.77
C ASN A 70 -2.32 -11.41 5.95
N GLU A 71 -3.57 -11.13 6.29
CA GLU A 71 -4.75 -11.57 5.51
C GLU A 71 -4.74 -10.94 4.12
N SER A 72 -4.50 -9.62 4.01
CA SER A 72 -4.38 -8.94 2.73
C SER A 72 -3.18 -9.41 1.91
N LEU A 73 -2.06 -9.73 2.56
CA LEU A 73 -0.87 -10.27 1.90
C LEU A 73 -1.13 -11.67 1.31
N ALA A 74 -1.82 -12.53 2.06
CA ALA A 74 -2.20 -13.87 1.58
C ALA A 74 -3.08 -13.77 0.32
N GLU A 75 -4.09 -12.90 0.34
CA GLU A 75 -4.96 -12.63 -0.82
C GLU A 75 -4.15 -12.11 -2.02
N ALA A 76 -3.23 -11.16 -1.80
CA ALA A 76 -2.39 -10.62 -2.88
C ALA A 76 -1.47 -11.69 -3.49
N LEU A 77 -0.88 -12.57 -2.67
CA LEU A 77 -0.02 -13.66 -3.13
C LEU A 77 -0.78 -14.68 -3.96
N ASP A 78 -2.00 -15.05 -3.57
CA ASP A 78 -2.84 -15.96 -4.35
C ASP A 78 -3.12 -15.38 -5.75
N LEU A 79 -3.44 -14.08 -5.82
CA LEU A 79 -3.68 -13.39 -7.10
C LEU A 79 -2.43 -13.31 -7.97
N VAL A 80 -1.26 -13.02 -7.39
CA VAL A 80 0.02 -12.97 -8.15
C VAL A 80 0.43 -14.37 -8.61
N GLY A 81 0.25 -15.38 -7.77
CA GLY A 81 0.47 -16.79 -8.12
C GLY A 81 -0.35 -17.20 -9.33
N ASP A 82 -1.65 -16.86 -9.32
CA ASP A 82 -2.54 -17.09 -10.45
C ASP A 82 -2.13 -16.33 -11.72
N GLN A 83 -1.68 -15.07 -11.60
CA GLN A 83 -1.17 -14.30 -12.74
C GLN A 83 0.07 -14.93 -13.36
N ASN A 84 1.02 -15.41 -12.54
CA ASN A 84 2.22 -16.09 -13.02
C ASN A 84 1.90 -17.41 -13.72
N LEU A 85 0.91 -18.16 -13.21
CA LEU A 85 0.41 -19.37 -13.87
C LEU A 85 -0.23 -19.06 -15.22
N MET A 86 -1.04 -18.00 -15.30
CA MET A 86 -1.67 -17.57 -16.56
C MET A 86 -0.64 -17.06 -17.58
N ALA A 87 0.38 -16.31 -17.13
CA ALA A 87 1.46 -15.83 -17.99
C ALA A 87 2.37 -16.96 -18.50
N ALA A 88 2.60 -17.99 -17.70
CA ALA A 88 3.37 -19.17 -18.11
C ALA A 88 2.59 -20.09 -19.07
N ALA A 89 1.27 -19.95 -19.15
CA ALA A 89 0.39 -20.73 -20.02
C ALA A 89 0.10 -20.07 -21.38
N SER A 90 0.61 -18.85 -21.62
CA SER A 90 0.45 -18.05 -22.86
C SER A 90 1.74 -17.98 -23.68
#